data_AF-A0A1J5TMT7-F1
#
_entry.id   AF-A0A1J5TMT7-F1
#
_cell.length_a   1.000
_cell.length_b   1.000
_cell.length_c   1.000
_cell.angle_alpha   90.00
_cell.angle_beta   90.00
_cell.angle_gamma   90.00
#
_symmetry.space_group_name_H-M   'P 1'
#
loop_
_entity.id
_entity.type
_entity.pdbx_description
1 polymer ?
#
loop_
_entity_poly.entity_id
_entity_poly.type
_entity_poly.pdbx_seq_one_letter_code
_entity_poly.pdbx_strand_id
1 'polypeptide(L)'
;MAIPEEFRNKWALFNNRAKVEEVTTAELLKDLIEDYLEEFGDELEAPDSNVKEANTPKKRIIKKALPAKKKAFVSKKVSITIKRDDSSDDEDAGIQDTPKFKLLELMRSLDSGNGVDPDELRSAAQDKGITNPRLQLNKMMRRGILYAHEGRVHVA
;
A
#
# COMPACT_ATOMS: atom_id res chain seq x y z
N MET A 1 -23.72 22.98 -5.96
CA MET A 1 -22.33 22.55 -5.70
C MET A 1 -21.67 22.32 -7.04
N ALA A 2 -20.75 23.19 -7.46
CA ALA A 2 -20.01 23.03 -8.71
C ALA A 2 -18.71 22.27 -8.42
N ILE A 3 -18.36 21.31 -9.27
CA ILE A 3 -17.08 20.61 -9.18
C ILE A 3 -15.97 21.61 -9.51
N PRO A 4 -14.95 21.80 -8.64
CA PRO A 4 -13.83 22.69 -8.91
C PRO A 4 -13.12 22.32 -10.22
N GLU A 5 -12.67 23.31 -10.98
CA GLU A 5 -11.97 23.10 -12.27
C GLU A 5 -10.67 22.30 -12.09
N GLU A 6 -9.97 22.53 -10.98
CA GLU A 6 -8.77 21.76 -10.62
C GLU A 6 -9.04 20.26 -10.53
N PHE A 7 -10.20 19.88 -9.98
CA PHE A 7 -10.59 18.48 -9.88
C PHE A 7 -10.84 17.89 -11.26
N ARG A 8 -11.51 18.62 -12.15
CA ARG A 8 -11.75 18.17 -13.54
C ARG A 8 -10.45 17.96 -14.30
N ASN A 9 -9.47 18.85 -14.13
CA ASN A 9 -8.16 18.72 -14.76
C ASN A 9 -7.41 17.48 -14.24
N LYS A 10 -7.42 17.25 -12.93
CA LYS A 10 -6.83 16.03 -12.33
C LYS A 10 -7.52 14.77 -12.81
N TRP A 11 -8.85 14.78 -12.90
CA TRP A 11 -9.64 13.65 -13.40
C TRP A 11 -9.37 13.37 -14.87
N ALA A 12 -9.17 14.40 -15.70
CA ALA A 12 -8.80 14.24 -17.10
C ALA A 12 -7.42 13.58 -17.25
N LEU A 13 -6.43 13.98 -16.45
CA LEU A 13 -5.11 13.34 -16.41
C LEU A 13 -5.21 11.87 -15.98
N PHE A 14 -6.03 11.59 -14.97
CA PHE A 14 -6.27 10.22 -14.49
C PHE A 14 -6.90 9.34 -15.57
N ASN A 15 -7.89 9.86 -16.30
CA ASN A 15 -8.51 9.14 -17.41
C ASN A 15 -7.55 8.91 -18.58
N ASN A 16 -6.69 9.88 -18.89
CA ASN A 16 -5.68 9.70 -19.92
C ASN A 16 -4.67 8.62 -19.54
N ARG A 17 -4.28 8.58 -18.27
CA ARG A 17 -3.41 7.52 -17.75
C ARG A 17 -4.05 6.13 -17.86
N ALA A 18 -5.33 6.01 -17.49
CA ALA A 18 -6.06 4.74 -17.65
C ALA A 18 -6.06 4.27 -19.11
N LYS A 19 -6.25 5.19 -20.07
CA LYS A 19 -6.18 4.87 -21.50
C LYS A 19 -4.80 4.43 -21.97
N VAL A 20 -3.73 5.09 -21.52
CA VAL A 20 -2.35 4.73 -21.87
C VAL A 20 -1.99 3.36 -21.32
N GLU A 21 -2.49 3.03 -20.13
CA GLU A 21 -2.27 1.74 -19.49
C GLU A 21 -3.22 0.65 -20.01
N GLU A 22 -4.14 0.98 -20.93
CA GLU A 22 -5.19 0.10 -21.48
C GLU A 22 -6.11 -0.53 -20.41
N VAL A 23 -6.26 0.16 -19.29
CA VAL A 23 -7.04 -0.31 -18.13
C VAL A 23 -8.28 0.56 -17.94
N THR A 24 -9.35 0.01 -17.36
CA THR A 24 -10.49 0.85 -16.98
C THR A 24 -10.10 1.82 -15.87
N THR A 25 -10.74 3.00 -15.85
CA THR A 25 -10.51 4.00 -14.79
C THR A 25 -10.86 3.47 -13.40
N ALA A 26 -11.78 2.50 -13.32
CA ALA A 26 -12.18 1.86 -12.07
C ALA A 26 -11.08 0.94 -11.51
N GLU A 27 -10.44 0.14 -12.36
CA GLU A 27 -9.32 -0.71 -11.98
C GLU A 27 -8.09 0.12 -11.60
N LEU A 28 -7.78 1.19 -12.33
CA LEU A 28 -6.70 2.11 -11.96
C LEU A 28 -6.94 2.75 -10.58
N LEU A 29 -8.19 3.07 -10.26
CA LEU A 29 -8.58 3.66 -8.99
C LEU A 29 -8.53 2.63 -7.86
N LYS A 30 -8.91 1.38 -8.14
CA LYS A 30 -8.76 0.25 -7.21
C LYS A 30 -7.29 0.02 -6.87
N ASP A 31 -6.41 -0.05 -7.87
CA ASP A 31 -4.97 -0.20 -7.68
C ASP A 31 -4.39 0.93 -6.80
N LEU A 32 -4.82 2.18 -7.03
CA LEU A 32 -4.39 3.34 -6.25
C LEU A 32 -4.82 3.25 -4.78
N ILE A 33 -6.04 2.79 -4.53
CA ILE A 33 -6.57 2.63 -3.17
C ILE A 33 -5.87 1.47 -2.46
N GLU A 34 -5.63 0.36 -3.14
CA GLU A 34 -4.90 -0.79 -2.59
C GLU A 34 -3.47 -0.39 -2.21
N ASP A 35 -2.76 0.36 -3.07
CA ASP A 35 -1.44 0.92 -2.76
C ASP A 35 -1.48 1.84 -1.53
N TYR A 36 -2.47 2.74 -1.47
CA TYR A 36 -2.62 3.66 -0.33
C TYR A 36 -2.92 2.94 0.98
N LEU A 37 -3.78 1.91 0.95
CA LEU A 37 -4.11 1.13 2.15
C LEU A 37 -2.97 0.22 2.59
N GLU A 38 -2.16 -0.32 1.67
CA GLU A 38 -0.96 -1.06 2.07
C GLU A 38 0.11 -0.14 2.68
N GLU A 39 0.22 1.10 2.21
CA GLU A 39 1.22 2.06 2.71
C GLU A 39 0.77 2.78 4.00
N PHE A 40 -0.52 3.11 4.13
CA PHE A 40 -1.07 3.94 5.21
C PHE A 40 -2.15 3.26 6.05
N GLY A 41 -2.55 2.03 5.75
CA GLY A 41 -3.58 1.30 6.51
C GLY A 41 -3.22 1.13 7.98
N ASP A 42 -1.96 0.85 8.26
CA ASP A 42 -1.43 0.71 9.63
C ASP A 42 -1.41 2.05 10.40
N GLU A 43 -1.39 3.20 9.69
CA GLU A 43 -1.38 4.54 10.29
C GLU A 43 -2.80 5.06 10.57
N LEU A 44 -3.80 4.66 9.78
CA LEU A 44 -5.22 4.98 9.97
C LEU A 44 -5.87 4.20 11.12
N GLU A 45 -5.38 3.00 11.43
CA GLU A 45 -5.90 2.14 12.50
C GLU A 45 -5.32 2.46 13.89
N ALA A 46 -4.43 3.46 13.99
CA ALA A 46 -4.07 4.08 15.25
C ALA A 46 -5.05 5.24 15.54
N PRO A 47 -6.20 5.01 16.23
CA PRO A 47 -7.11 6.09 16.51
C PRO A 47 -6.42 7.15 17.38
N ASP A 48 -6.32 8.36 16.84
CA ASP A 48 -6.15 9.59 17.60
C ASP A 48 -7.31 9.71 18.60
N SER A 49 -7.18 9.05 19.73
CA SER A 49 -8.11 9.04 20.86
C SER A 49 -8.06 10.36 21.65
N ASN A 50 -8.05 11.51 20.95
CA ASN A 50 -8.06 12.80 21.65
C ASN A 50 -8.72 13.96 20.90
N VAL A 51 -9.84 13.73 20.21
CA VAL A 51 -10.78 14.82 19.88
C VAL A 51 -11.92 14.80 20.89
N LYS A 52 -11.69 15.42 22.05
CA LYS A 52 -12.78 15.82 22.96
C LYS A 52 -13.30 17.19 22.54
N GLU A 53 -14.50 17.19 21.98
CA GLU A 53 -15.38 18.36 21.90
C GLU A 53 -15.64 18.94 23.30
N ALA A 54 -15.45 20.25 23.45
CA ALA A 54 -16.17 21.04 24.45
C ALA A 54 -16.12 22.53 24.07
N ASN A 55 -17.14 22.98 23.34
CA ASN A 55 -17.34 24.36 22.98
C ASN A 55 -18.15 25.09 24.08
N THR A 56 -17.49 25.81 24.99
CA THR A 56 -18.10 26.92 25.78
C THR A 56 -17.02 27.96 26.15
N PRO A 57 -17.31 29.28 26.07
CA PRO A 57 -16.31 30.30 26.41
C PRO A 57 -16.26 30.53 27.93
N LYS A 58 -15.12 30.22 28.56
CA LYS A 58 -14.85 30.53 29.98
C LYS A 58 -14.00 31.79 30.12
N LYS A 59 -14.46 32.73 30.95
CA LYS A 59 -13.77 33.99 31.29
C LYS A 59 -12.36 33.72 31.83
N ARG A 60 -11.35 34.35 31.21
CA ARG A 60 -9.93 34.21 31.55
C ARG A 60 -9.53 35.25 32.63
N ILE A 61 -9.11 34.78 33.81
CA ILE A 61 -8.29 35.56 34.74
C ILE A 61 -6.86 35.05 34.59
N ILE A 62 -5.96 35.89 34.09
CA ILE A 62 -4.57 35.52 33.82
C ILE A 62 -3.80 35.57 35.15
N LYS A 63 -3.43 34.41 35.70
CA LYS A 63 -2.43 34.31 36.77
C LYS A 63 -1.05 34.11 36.15
N LYS A 64 -0.04 34.85 36.64
CA LYS A 64 1.36 34.81 36.15
C LYS A 64 1.91 33.37 36.16
N ALA A 65 2.62 33.01 35.08
CA ALA A 65 3.12 31.66 34.85
C ALA A 65 4.28 31.30 35.79
N LEU A 66 4.21 30.11 36.39
CA LEU A 66 5.32 29.47 37.11
C LEU A 66 6.30 28.82 36.11
N PRO A 67 7.59 28.73 36.43
CA PRO A 67 8.59 28.18 35.51
C PRO A 67 8.30 26.71 35.18
N ALA A 68 8.51 26.34 33.92
CA ALA A 68 8.22 25.02 33.38
C ALA A 68 9.03 23.93 34.09
N LYS A 69 8.34 22.92 34.64
CA LYS A 69 8.99 21.74 35.20
C LYS A 69 9.66 20.95 34.07
N LYS A 70 10.96 20.70 34.19
CA LYS A 70 11.72 19.86 33.25
C LYS A 70 11.07 18.49 33.20
N LYS A 71 10.62 18.07 32.01
CA LYS A 71 10.05 16.73 31.79
C LYS A 71 11.18 15.72 31.97
N ALA A 72 11.16 14.98 33.08
CA ALA A 72 11.98 13.79 33.21
C ALA A 72 11.47 12.76 32.19
N PHE A 73 12.37 12.27 31.34
CA PHE A 73 12.09 11.16 30.43
C PHE A 73 11.82 9.92 31.26
N VAL A 74 10.55 9.68 31.58
CA VAL A 74 10.08 8.39 32.07
C VAL A 74 10.00 7.49 30.84
N SER A 75 11.01 6.66 30.62
CA SER A 75 10.95 5.60 29.61
C SER A 75 9.93 4.56 30.07
N LYS A 76 8.68 4.71 29.62
CA LYS A 76 7.64 3.72 29.83
C LYS A 76 8.04 2.45 29.08
N LYS A 77 8.58 1.44 29.78
CA LYS A 77 8.78 0.10 29.22
C LYS A 77 7.40 -0.51 29.01
N VAL A 78 6.92 -0.50 27.77
CA VAL A 78 5.69 -1.17 27.37
C VAL A 78 6.08 -2.58 26.94
N SER A 79 5.66 -3.59 27.71
CA SER A 79 5.75 -4.99 27.29
C SER A 79 4.60 -5.28 26.34
N ILE A 80 4.90 -5.42 25.05
CA ILE A 80 3.92 -5.81 24.03
C ILE A 80 3.72 -7.32 24.15
N THR A 81 2.67 -7.74 24.85
CA THR A 81 2.19 -9.12 24.77
C THR A 81 1.21 -9.20 23.61
N ILE A 82 1.71 -9.61 22.45
CA ILE A 82 0.90 -9.99 21.29
C ILE A 82 0.11 -11.25 21.69
N LYS A 83 -1.21 -11.13 21.82
CA LYS A 83 -2.08 -12.30 21.85
C LYS A 83 -2.30 -12.73 20.40
N ARG A 84 -1.74 -13.89 20.04
CA ARG A 84 -2.16 -14.63 18.85
C ARG A 84 -3.54 -15.19 19.15
N ASP A 85 -4.58 -14.54 18.65
CA ASP A 85 -5.90 -15.15 18.52
C ASP A 85 -6.17 -15.34 17.02
N ASP A 86 -6.05 -16.61 16.62
CA ASP A 86 -6.77 -17.34 15.58
C ASP A 86 -7.37 -16.55 14.39
N SER A 87 -6.63 -16.53 13.28
CA SER A 87 -7.22 -16.57 11.93
C SER A 87 -7.35 -18.04 11.51
N SER A 88 -8.38 -18.72 12.03
CA SER A 88 -8.80 -20.03 11.57
C SER A 88 -9.56 -19.92 10.25
N ASP A 89 -8.86 -20.04 9.12
CA ASP A 89 -9.30 -20.74 7.88
C ASP A 89 -8.26 -20.69 6.73
N ASP A 90 -6.97 -20.56 7.03
CA ASP A 90 -5.91 -20.84 6.05
C ASP A 90 -5.32 -22.22 6.36
N GLU A 91 -5.99 -23.28 5.92
CA GLU A 91 -5.33 -24.60 5.84
C GLU A 91 -4.09 -24.45 4.95
N ASP A 92 -2.92 -24.61 5.55
CA ASP A 92 -1.63 -24.87 4.90
C ASP A 92 -1.23 -23.94 3.73
N ALA A 93 -1.59 -22.65 3.79
CA ALA A 93 -0.97 -21.65 2.91
C ALA A 93 0.49 -21.42 3.32
N GLY A 94 1.37 -22.36 2.93
CA GLY A 94 2.81 -22.21 3.10
C GLY A 94 3.28 -20.91 2.44
N ILE A 95 4.42 -20.36 2.89
CA ILE A 95 5.02 -19.13 2.34
C ILE A 95 5.08 -19.12 0.80
N GLN A 96 5.19 -20.31 0.19
CA GLN A 96 5.20 -20.56 -1.25
C GLN A 96 3.89 -20.20 -1.98
N ASP A 97 2.74 -20.23 -1.31
CA ASP A 97 1.44 -20.00 -1.94
C ASP A 97 1.09 -18.51 -2.13
N THR A 98 1.91 -17.62 -1.58
CA THR A 98 1.67 -16.18 -1.72
C THR A 98 1.88 -15.70 -3.17
N PRO A 99 1.15 -14.64 -3.61
CA PRO A 99 1.26 -14.07 -4.97
C PRO A 99 2.68 -13.79 -5.43
N LYS A 100 3.55 -13.36 -4.50
CA LYS A 100 4.96 -13.09 -4.77
C LYS A 100 5.73 -14.33 -5.21
N PHE A 101 5.60 -15.43 -4.46
CA PHE A 101 6.37 -16.65 -4.74
C PHE A 101 5.83 -17.35 -5.99
N LYS A 102 4.50 -17.37 -6.18
CA LYS A 102 3.87 -17.83 -7.43
C LYS A 102 4.38 -17.06 -8.66
N LEU A 103 4.50 -15.73 -8.57
CA LEU A 103 5.02 -14.90 -9.67
C LEU A 103 6.51 -15.14 -9.92
N LEU A 104 7.31 -15.31 -8.86
CA LEU A 104 8.74 -15.63 -8.99
C LEU A 104 8.97 -17.02 -9.60
N GLU A 105 8.17 -18.01 -9.22
CA GLU A 105 8.21 -19.34 -9.79
C GLU A 105 7.81 -19.34 -11.27
N LEU A 106 6.75 -18.60 -11.62
CA LEU A 106 6.37 -18.32 -13.01
C LEU A 106 7.53 -17.76 -13.82
N MET A 107 8.15 -16.72 -13.30
CA MET A 107 9.25 -16.07 -13.98
C MET A 107 10.42 -17.02 -14.19
N ARG A 108 10.81 -17.80 -13.18
CA ARG A 108 11.86 -18.82 -13.31
C ARG A 108 11.51 -19.90 -14.33
N SER A 109 10.23 -20.25 -14.47
CA SER A 109 9.77 -21.23 -15.46
C SER A 109 9.76 -20.68 -16.89
N LEU A 110 9.54 -19.38 -17.06
CA LEU A 110 9.51 -18.69 -18.36
C LEU A 110 10.89 -18.14 -18.78
N ASP A 111 11.77 -17.89 -17.83
CA ASP A 111 13.07 -17.30 -18.09
C ASP A 111 13.98 -18.30 -18.82
N SER A 112 14.23 -17.99 -20.09
CA SER A 112 15.13 -18.74 -20.96
C SER A 112 16.60 -18.25 -20.84
N GLY A 113 16.89 -17.36 -19.88
CA GLY A 113 18.19 -16.73 -19.66
C GLY A 113 18.32 -15.33 -20.27
N ASN A 114 17.38 -14.93 -21.13
CA ASN A 114 17.33 -13.60 -21.75
C ASN A 114 16.29 -12.68 -21.12
N GLY A 115 15.65 -13.08 -20.01
CA GLY A 115 14.55 -12.32 -19.41
C GLY A 115 13.21 -12.56 -20.10
N VAL A 116 12.14 -12.25 -19.37
CA VAL A 116 10.76 -12.55 -19.73
C VAL A 116 10.04 -11.28 -20.22
N ASP A 117 9.18 -11.41 -21.23
CA ASP A 117 8.34 -10.30 -21.67
C ASP A 117 7.34 -9.92 -20.56
N PRO A 118 7.25 -8.65 -20.15
CA PRO A 118 6.30 -8.21 -19.12
C PRO A 118 4.84 -8.57 -19.43
N ASP A 119 4.42 -8.56 -20.69
CA ASP A 119 3.02 -8.81 -21.05
C ASP A 119 2.69 -10.31 -21.05
N GLU A 120 3.62 -11.16 -21.53
CA GLU A 120 3.51 -12.62 -21.39
C GLU A 120 3.49 -13.04 -19.91
N LEU A 121 4.34 -12.43 -19.09
CA LEU A 121 4.39 -12.68 -17.65
C LEU A 121 3.07 -12.30 -16.96
N ARG A 122 2.45 -11.19 -17.38
CA ARG A 122 1.13 -10.76 -16.85
C ARG A 122 0.04 -11.74 -17.23
N SER A 123 -0.03 -12.16 -18.49
CA SER A 123 -1.03 -13.13 -18.95
C SER A 123 -0.89 -14.46 -18.21
N ALA A 124 0.32 -15.01 -18.14
CA ALA A 124 0.59 -16.26 -17.44
C ALA A 124 0.30 -16.17 -15.93
N ALA A 125 0.49 -14.99 -15.33
CA ALA A 125 0.16 -14.75 -13.94
C ALA A 125 -1.35 -14.66 -13.68
N GLN A 126 -2.12 -14.08 -14.60
CA GLN A 126 -3.59 -14.13 -14.54
C GLN A 126 -4.09 -15.58 -14.63
N ASP A 127 -3.53 -16.38 -15.55
CA ASP A 127 -3.91 -17.78 -15.73
C ASP A 127 -3.61 -18.64 -14.50
N LYS A 128 -2.52 -18.35 -13.77
CA LYS A 128 -2.19 -19.01 -12.49
C LYS A 128 -3.00 -18.50 -11.28
N GLY A 129 -3.98 -17.60 -11.49
CA GLY A 129 -4.84 -17.10 -10.44
C GLY A 129 -4.17 -16.13 -9.48
N ILE A 130 -3.11 -15.44 -9.90
CA ILE A 130 -2.50 -14.38 -9.10
C ILE A 130 -3.43 -13.15 -9.10
N THR A 131 -3.85 -12.71 -7.92
CA THR A 131 -4.65 -11.49 -7.76
C THR A 131 -3.86 -10.27 -8.24
N ASN A 132 -4.40 -9.51 -9.19
CA ASN A 132 -3.81 -8.28 -9.75
C ASN A 132 -2.31 -8.41 -10.11
N PRO A 133 -1.93 -9.20 -11.13
CA PRO A 133 -0.52 -9.50 -11.42
C PRO A 133 0.28 -8.27 -11.86
N ARG A 134 -0.38 -7.27 -12.45
CA ARG A 134 0.22 -5.97 -12.80
C ARG A 134 0.72 -5.22 -11.56
N LEU A 135 -0.10 -5.17 -10.52
CA LEU A 135 0.22 -4.53 -9.25
C LEU A 135 1.37 -5.26 -8.57
N GLN A 136 1.29 -6.59 -8.53
CA GLN A 136 2.34 -7.43 -7.94
C GLN A 136 3.69 -7.25 -8.66
N LEU A 137 3.68 -7.19 -9.99
CA LEU A 137 4.87 -6.92 -10.80
C LEU A 137 5.48 -5.56 -10.47
N ASN A 138 4.67 -4.51 -10.43
CA ASN A 138 5.10 -3.15 -10.07
C ASN A 138 5.68 -3.09 -8.64
N LYS A 139 5.04 -3.77 -7.67
CA LYS A 139 5.55 -3.86 -6.30
C LYS A 139 6.92 -4.53 -6.25
N MET A 140 7.12 -5.61 -7.00
CA MET A 140 8.39 -6.31 -7.05
C MET A 140 9.49 -5.50 -7.74
N MET A 141 9.16 -4.75 -8.79
CA MET A 141 10.06 -3.80 -9.45
C MET A 141 10.49 -2.67 -8.51
N ARG A 142 9.55 -2.05 -7.78
CA ARG A 142 9.85 -1.00 -6.78
C ARG A 142 10.74 -1.50 -5.65
N ARG A 143 10.54 -2.75 -5.21
CA ARG A 143 11.36 -3.40 -4.18
C ARG A 143 12.73 -3.87 -4.70
N GLY A 144 13.02 -3.70 -5.99
CA GLY A 144 14.28 -4.13 -6.61
C GLY A 144 14.46 -5.64 -6.66
N ILE A 145 13.37 -6.41 -6.56
CA ILE A 145 13.39 -7.87 -6.70
C ILE A 145 13.41 -8.26 -8.19
N LEU A 146 12.72 -7.45 -8.99
CA LEU A 146 12.71 -7.53 -10.44
C LEU A 146 13.30 -6.24 -11.01
N TYR A 147 13.93 -6.33 -12.17
CA TYR A 147 14.38 -5.17 -12.92
C TYR A 147 14.08 -5.33 -14.40
N ALA A 148 13.96 -4.21 -15.11
CA ALA A 148 13.73 -4.19 -16.55
C ALA A 148 15.05 -3.87 -17.25
N HIS A 149 15.45 -4.72 -18.19
CA HIS A 149 16.61 -4.53 -19.05
C HIS A 149 16.22 -4.86 -20.49
N GLU A 150 16.52 -3.96 -21.44
CA GLU A 150 16.19 -4.13 -22.86
C GLU A 150 14.71 -4.48 -23.14
N GLY A 151 13.79 -3.95 -22.32
CA GLY A 151 12.35 -4.22 -22.44
C GLY A 151 11.90 -5.57 -21.88
N ARG A 152 12.81 -6.35 -21.30
CA ARG A 152 12.53 -7.63 -20.64
C ARG A 152 12.69 -7.52 -19.13
N VAL A 153 11.94 -8.33 -18.40
CA VAL A 153 11.99 -8.39 -16.94
C VAL A 153 12.94 -9.50 -16.51
N HIS A 154 13.82 -9.18 -15.56
CA HIS A 154 14.82 -10.08 -14.99
C HIS A 154 14.72 -10.10 -13.46
N VAL A 155 15.10 -11.22 -12.86
CA VAL A 155 15.23 -11.33 -11.40
C VAL A 155 16.56 -10.71 -10.99
N ALA A 156 16.53 -9.83 -10.00
CA ALA A 156 17.71 -9.19 -9.41
C ALA A 156 18.62 -10.18 -8.65
#